data_AF-A0A0G1M5Y2-F1
#
_entry.id   AF-A0A0G1M5Y2-F1
#
_cell.length_a   1.000
_cell.length_b   1.000
_cell.length_c   1.000
_cell.angle_alpha   90.00
_cell.angle_beta   90.00
_cell.angle_gamma   90.00
#
_symmetry.space_group_name_H-M   'P 1'
#
loop_
_entity.id
_entity.type
_entity.pdbx_description
1 polymer ?
#
loop_
_entity_poly.entity_id
_entity_poly.type
_entity_poly.pdbx_seq_one_letter_code
_entity_poly.pdbx_strand_id
1 'polypeptide(L)'
;MKTIAYYSGKIETKNRECFVGDQKVDCPGSSTNNLTQTGDKLDLLPSITALDKRDNLAFSIILFVIILSFLLLTTFKIKIFGKTLGEYLKPIWYFVIVSILTVLWQYLFGLKIDDNLMALRISQWLWEAMVLVSAYKISKLPGFSYGNMVFLGILYSLIIHGLKITIRYFFYDKTLLYVLDRFLYGHFIFSLSISFFWTPEMHHR
;
A
#
# COMPACT_ATOMS: atom_id res chain seq x y z
N MET A 1 -35.67 0.91 -16.10
CA MET A 1 -34.99 1.48 -14.93
C MET A 1 -34.66 0.34 -13.98
N LYS A 2 -33.37 0.00 -13.77
CA LYS A 2 -32.98 -0.95 -12.73
C LYS A 2 -32.84 -0.18 -11.42
N THR A 3 -33.73 -0.45 -10.47
CA THR A 3 -33.68 0.13 -9.13
C THR A 3 -32.44 -0.41 -8.42
N ILE A 4 -31.45 0.46 -8.15
CA ILE A 4 -30.29 0.10 -7.34
C ILE A 4 -30.77 0.11 -5.89
N ALA A 5 -31.17 -1.06 -5.38
CA ALA A 5 -31.49 -1.22 -3.97
C ALA A 5 -30.19 -1.49 -3.19
N TYR A 6 -29.92 -0.65 -2.19
CA TYR A 6 -28.79 -0.83 -1.28
C TYR A 6 -29.19 -1.83 -0.19
N TYR A 7 -28.49 -2.96 -0.11
CA TYR A 7 -28.71 -3.97 0.93
C TYR A 7 -27.56 -3.91 1.93
N SER A 8 -27.87 -3.60 3.19
CA SER A 8 -26.89 -3.58 4.28
C SER A 8 -26.74 -4.98 4.86
N GLY A 9 -25.54 -5.56 4.78
CA GLY A 9 -25.23 -6.88 5.35
C GLY A 9 -24.03 -7.55 4.69
N LYS A 10 -23.59 -8.67 5.25
CA LYS A 10 -22.52 -9.50 4.67
C LYS A 10 -23.14 -10.40 3.60
N ILE A 11 -22.58 -10.37 2.39
CA ILE A 11 -23.02 -11.25 1.30
C ILE A 11 -22.49 -12.66 1.57
N GLU A 12 -23.38 -13.63 1.61
CA GLU A 12 -23.08 -15.05 1.75
C GLU A 12 -23.41 -15.80 0.47
N THR A 13 -22.53 -16.68 0.02
CA THR A 13 -22.74 -17.51 -1.16
C THR A 13 -23.24 -18.89 -0.76
N LYS A 14 -24.41 -19.29 -1.29
CA LYS A 14 -24.99 -20.64 -1.11
C LYS A 14 -25.38 -21.19 -2.47
N ASN A 15 -24.92 -22.40 -2.81
CA ASN A 15 -25.27 -23.08 -4.07
C ASN A 15 -25.10 -22.23 -5.36
N ARG A 16 -24.02 -21.44 -5.44
CA ARG A 16 -23.72 -20.52 -6.58
C ARG A 16 -24.67 -19.33 -6.71
N GLU A 17 -25.46 -19.05 -5.68
CA GLU A 17 -26.33 -17.88 -5.58
C GLU A 17 -25.89 -17.02 -4.38
N CYS A 18 -26.10 -15.71 -4.47
CA CYS A 18 -25.69 -14.75 -3.43
C CYS A 18 -26.88 -14.33 -2.58
N PHE A 19 -26.65 -14.21 -1.28
CA PHE A 19 -27.68 -13.87 -0.31
C PHE A 19 -27.19 -12.78 0.65
N VAL A 20 -28.10 -11.93 1.10
CA VAL A 20 -27.92 -11.07 2.27
C VAL A 20 -28.99 -11.49 3.28
N GLY A 21 -28.59 -12.21 4.33
CA GLY A 21 -29.53 -12.94 5.18
C GLY A 21 -30.22 -14.05 4.39
N ASP A 22 -31.55 -14.04 4.34
CA ASP A 22 -32.36 -15.00 3.56
C ASP A 22 -32.77 -14.48 2.18
N GLN A 23 -32.37 -13.25 1.82
CA GLN A 23 -32.77 -12.61 0.58
C GLN A 23 -31.75 -12.86 -0.53
N LYS A 24 -32.20 -13.46 -1.65
CA LYS A 24 -31.38 -13.66 -2.84
C LYS A 24 -31.07 -12.32 -3.52
N VAL A 25 -29.80 -12.07 -3.78
CA VAL A 25 -29.29 -10.88 -4.46
C VAL A 25 -28.45 -11.26 -5.68
N ASP A 26 -28.33 -10.35 -6.64
CA ASP A 26 -27.44 -10.53 -7.78
C ASP A 26 -25.98 -10.64 -7.28
N CYS A 27 -25.28 -11.68 -7.73
CA CYS A 27 -23.88 -11.85 -7.37
C CYS A 27 -23.03 -10.74 -8.00
N PRO A 28 -22.26 -9.98 -7.20
CA PRO A 28 -21.35 -8.99 -7.75
C PRO A 28 -20.33 -9.67 -8.66
N GLY A 29 -20.25 -9.24 -9.92
CA GLY A 29 -19.32 -9.78 -10.93
C GLY A 29 -19.92 -10.78 -11.95
N SER A 30 -21.22 -11.09 -11.90
CA SER A 30 -21.89 -12.04 -12.81
C SER A 30 -21.81 -11.70 -14.31
N SER A 31 -21.33 -10.52 -14.72
CA SER A 31 -21.14 -10.16 -16.14
C SER A 31 -19.82 -10.65 -16.75
N THR A 32 -18.94 -11.28 -15.96
CA THR A 32 -17.65 -11.79 -16.42
C THR A 32 -17.40 -13.16 -15.80
N ASN A 33 -17.03 -14.14 -16.63
CA ASN A 33 -16.83 -15.57 -16.31
C ASN A 33 -15.70 -15.88 -15.29
N ASN A 34 -15.44 -15.00 -14.32
CA ASN A 34 -14.45 -15.22 -13.27
C ASN A 34 -15.16 -15.44 -11.95
N LEU A 35 -15.15 -16.72 -11.52
CA LEU A 35 -15.68 -17.18 -10.25
C LEU A 35 -14.96 -16.47 -9.10
N THR A 36 -15.67 -15.63 -8.36
CA THR A 36 -15.22 -15.14 -7.05
C THR A 36 -15.29 -16.26 -6.01
N GLN A 37 -14.24 -16.41 -5.22
CA GLN A 37 -14.16 -17.36 -4.11
C GLN A 37 -14.41 -16.65 -2.77
N THR A 38 -14.90 -17.41 -1.81
CA THR A 38 -15.24 -16.93 -0.47
C THR A 38 -14.01 -16.31 0.21
N GLY A 39 -14.00 -14.98 0.41
CA GLY A 39 -12.91 -14.25 1.07
C GLY A 39 -12.35 -13.06 0.30
N ASP A 40 -12.86 -12.75 -0.89
CA ASP A 40 -12.37 -11.63 -1.69
C ASP A 40 -12.57 -10.28 -0.99
N LYS A 41 -11.48 -9.53 -0.86
CA LYS A 41 -11.45 -8.17 -0.29
C LYS A 41 -11.82 -7.18 -1.37
N LEU A 42 -12.66 -6.20 -1.01
CA LEU A 42 -13.01 -5.07 -1.86
C LEU A 42 -11.73 -4.35 -2.32
N ASP A 43 -11.50 -4.30 -3.63
CA ASP A 43 -10.51 -3.41 -4.22
C ASP A 43 -11.02 -1.96 -4.10
N LEU A 44 -10.14 -1.01 -3.76
CA LEU A 44 -10.49 0.41 -3.62
C LEU A 44 -10.82 1.06 -4.97
N LEU A 45 -10.48 0.40 -6.08
CA LEU A 45 -10.62 0.90 -7.43
C LEU A 45 -11.58 0.00 -8.23
N PRO A 46 -12.48 0.57 -9.06
CA PRO A 46 -13.35 -0.20 -9.93
C PRO A 46 -12.54 -1.01 -10.96
N SER A 47 -13.01 -2.21 -11.31
CA SER A 47 -12.35 -3.09 -12.28
C SER A 47 -12.47 -2.52 -13.71
N ILE A 48 -11.40 -1.88 -14.18
CA ILE A 48 -11.29 -1.42 -15.56
C ILE A 48 -10.45 -2.44 -16.33
N THR A 49 -11.07 -3.15 -17.28
CA THR A 49 -10.47 -4.30 -18.01
C THR A 49 -9.12 -3.97 -18.67
N ALA A 50 -8.90 -2.72 -19.09
CA ALA A 50 -7.63 -2.28 -19.66
C ALA A 50 -6.48 -2.20 -18.62
N LEU A 51 -6.80 -1.86 -17.37
CA LEU A 51 -5.84 -1.76 -16.26
C LEU A 51 -5.69 -3.07 -15.47
N ASP A 52 -6.61 -4.01 -15.70
CA ASP A 52 -6.58 -5.35 -15.13
C ASP A 52 -5.78 -6.35 -15.99
N LYS A 53 -5.08 -5.86 -17.02
CA LYS A 53 -4.12 -6.65 -17.79
C LYS A 53 -2.70 -6.40 -17.29
N ARG A 54 -1.90 -7.47 -17.22
CA ARG A 54 -0.45 -7.38 -16.97
C ARG A 54 0.21 -6.67 -18.17
N ASP A 55 0.87 -5.54 -17.91
CA ASP A 55 1.65 -4.80 -18.89
C ASP A 55 3.07 -4.59 -18.36
N ASN A 56 3.94 -5.55 -18.70
CA ASN A 56 5.32 -5.59 -18.24
C ASN A 56 6.12 -4.39 -18.73
N LEU A 57 5.81 -3.85 -19.92
CA LEU A 57 6.52 -2.71 -20.48
C LEU A 57 6.17 -1.46 -19.67
N ALA A 58 4.88 -1.18 -19.48
CA ALA A 58 4.42 -0.05 -18.69
C ALA A 58 4.94 -0.11 -17.25
N PHE A 59 4.83 -1.28 -16.60
CA PHE A 59 5.34 -1.47 -15.24
C PHE A 59 6.85 -1.23 -15.15
N SER A 60 7.64 -1.77 -16.10
CA SER A 60 9.09 -1.60 -16.11
C SER A 60 9.50 -0.14 -16.35
N ILE A 61 8.79 0.58 -17.22
CA ILE A 61 9.01 2.01 -17.45
C ILE A 61 8.74 2.80 -16.16
N ILE A 62 7.61 2.54 -15.48
CA ILE A 62 7.27 3.22 -14.22
C ILE A 62 8.34 2.94 -13.15
N LEU A 63 8.75 1.67 -13.00
CA LEU A 63 9.79 1.29 -12.05
C LEU A 63 11.13 1.98 -12.37
N PHE A 64 11.50 2.03 -13.65
CA PHE A 64 12.71 2.72 -14.11
C PHE A 64 12.66 4.22 -13.77
N VAL A 65 11.55 4.90 -14.04
CA VAL A 65 11.37 6.32 -13.71
C VAL A 65 11.49 6.57 -12.20
N ILE A 66 10.91 5.69 -11.38
CA ILE A 66 11.02 5.78 -9.92
C ILE A 66 12.49 5.64 -9.49
N ILE A 67 13.20 4.61 -9.95
CA ILE A 67 14.61 4.38 -9.62
C ILE A 67 15.47 5.56 -10.07
N LEU A 68 15.27 6.04 -11.29
CA LEU A 68 15.99 7.20 -11.82
C LEU A 68 15.71 8.45 -10.98
N SER A 69 14.46 8.68 -10.57
CA SER A 69 14.10 9.80 -9.69
C SER A 69 14.84 9.73 -8.36
N PHE A 70 14.91 8.55 -7.72
CA PHE A 70 15.68 8.36 -6.49
C PHE A 70 17.17 8.64 -6.67
N LEU A 71 17.75 8.17 -7.77
CA LEU A 71 19.16 8.42 -8.10
C LEU A 71 19.43 9.90 -8.31
N LEU A 72 18.59 10.60 -9.06
CA LEU A 72 18.72 12.04 -9.29
C LEU A 72 18.57 12.84 -7.98
N LEU A 73 17.55 12.53 -7.16
CA LEU A 73 17.34 13.17 -5.86
C LEU A 73 18.54 12.98 -4.92
N THR A 74 19.14 11.79 -4.92
CA THR A 74 20.31 11.47 -4.08
C THR A 74 21.57 12.16 -4.58
N THR A 75 21.89 12.03 -5.88
CA THR A 75 23.12 12.54 -6.49
C THR A 75 23.18 14.06 -6.48
N PHE A 76 22.09 14.72 -6.88
CA PHE A 76 22.03 16.18 -6.98
C PHE A 76 21.61 16.86 -5.67
N LYS A 77 21.33 16.08 -4.61
CA LYS A 77 20.88 16.58 -3.30
C LYS A 77 19.72 17.58 -3.43
N ILE A 78 18.76 17.26 -4.31
CA ILE A 78 17.60 18.12 -4.57
C ILE A 78 16.78 18.23 -3.28
N LYS A 79 16.42 19.46 -2.91
CA LYS A 79 15.59 19.73 -1.73
C LYS A 79 14.11 19.69 -2.11
N ILE A 80 13.35 18.90 -1.38
CA ILE A 80 11.89 18.82 -1.48
C ILE A 80 11.34 19.30 -0.14
N PHE A 81 10.53 20.36 -0.15
CA PHE A 81 10.03 21.04 1.07
C PHE A 81 11.14 21.40 2.08
N GLY A 82 12.30 21.84 1.57
CA GLY A 82 13.42 22.33 2.37
C GLY A 82 14.38 21.24 2.88
N LYS A 83 14.09 19.95 2.64
CA LYS A 83 14.95 18.82 3.04
C LYS A 83 15.35 17.98 1.83
N THR A 84 16.57 17.46 1.83
CA THR A 84 17.09 16.50 0.85
C THR A 84 16.60 15.09 1.18
N LEU A 85 16.62 14.19 0.20
CA LEU A 85 16.27 12.78 0.42
C LEU A 85 17.12 12.14 1.55
N GLY A 86 18.40 12.50 1.64
CA GLY A 86 19.28 12.08 2.73
C GLY A 86 18.82 12.58 4.10
N GLU A 87 18.35 13.82 4.20
CA GLU A 87 17.82 14.37 5.46
C GLU A 87 16.48 13.73 5.87
N TYR A 88 15.67 13.30 4.91
CA TYR A 88 14.45 12.52 5.18
C TYR A 88 14.76 11.11 5.70
N LEU A 89 15.72 10.41 5.10
CA LEU A 89 16.02 9.01 5.42
C LEU A 89 17.00 8.85 6.59
N LYS A 90 17.96 9.75 6.78
CA LYS A 90 18.98 9.66 7.83
C LYS A 90 18.44 9.44 9.25
N PRO A 91 17.34 10.07 9.71
CA PRO A 91 16.83 9.81 11.07
C PRO A 91 16.17 8.43 11.24
N ILE A 92 15.78 7.78 10.14
CA ILE A 92 14.91 6.59 10.12
C ILE A 92 15.50 5.42 9.32
N TRP A 93 16.75 5.53 8.86
CA TRP A 93 17.37 4.59 7.92
C TRP A 93 17.30 3.13 8.39
N TYR A 94 17.50 2.90 9.69
CA TYR A 94 17.42 1.57 10.30
C TYR A 94 16.00 1.00 10.27
N PHE A 95 14.96 1.82 10.48
CA PHE A 95 13.56 1.39 10.35
C PHE A 95 13.20 1.03 8.91
N VAL A 96 13.76 1.77 7.94
CA VAL A 96 13.60 1.46 6.51
C VAL A 96 14.22 0.11 6.18
N ILE A 97 15.46 -0.15 6.63
CA ILE A 97 16.14 -1.44 6.41
C ILE A 97 15.35 -2.59 7.04
N VAL A 98 14.92 -2.45 8.31
CA VAL A 98 14.12 -3.48 8.99
C VAL A 98 12.82 -3.75 8.23
N SER A 99 12.15 -2.72 7.73
CA SER A 99 10.93 -2.86 6.93
C SER A 99 11.19 -3.62 5.63
N ILE A 100 12.26 -3.31 4.91
CA ILE A 100 12.67 -4.01 3.69
C ILE A 100 12.96 -5.49 3.99
N LEU A 101 13.75 -5.77 5.02
CA LEU A 101 14.08 -7.16 5.41
C LEU A 101 12.84 -7.94 5.82
N THR A 102 11.92 -7.32 6.54
CA THR A 102 10.64 -7.93 6.93
C THR A 102 9.82 -8.30 5.71
N VAL A 103 9.71 -7.39 4.73
CA VAL A 103 9.03 -7.65 3.46
C VAL A 103 9.69 -8.79 2.69
N LEU A 104 11.02 -8.76 2.53
CA LEU A 104 11.74 -9.82 1.84
C LEU A 104 11.52 -11.18 2.52
N TRP A 105 11.60 -11.23 3.85
CA TRP A 105 11.35 -12.44 4.61
C TRP A 105 9.92 -12.98 4.40
N GLN A 106 8.91 -12.11 4.40
CA GLN A 106 7.52 -12.50 4.12
C GLN A 106 7.37 -13.22 2.79
N TYR A 107 7.99 -12.73 1.71
CA TYR A 107 7.85 -13.35 0.38
C TYR A 107 8.81 -14.52 0.13
N LEU A 108 10.02 -14.48 0.68
CA LEU A 108 11.00 -15.55 0.47
C LEU A 108 10.68 -16.80 1.30
N PHE A 109 10.21 -16.61 2.53
CA PHE A 109 10.02 -17.69 3.51
C PHE A 109 8.59 -17.72 4.07
N GLY A 110 8.02 -16.56 4.39
CA GLY A 110 6.72 -16.45 5.07
C GLY A 110 5.57 -17.14 4.35
N LEU A 111 5.47 -16.93 3.03
CA LEU A 111 4.38 -17.45 2.19
C LEU A 111 4.56 -18.91 1.74
N LYS A 112 5.72 -19.53 1.98
CA LYS A 112 6.03 -20.91 1.53
C LYS A 112 5.82 -21.97 2.62
N ILE A 113 5.48 -21.55 3.84
CA ILE A 113 5.34 -22.42 5.00
C ILE A 113 3.85 -22.46 5.38
N ASP A 114 3.23 -23.64 5.26
CA ASP A 114 1.77 -23.82 5.33
C ASP A 114 1.14 -23.37 6.67
N ASP A 115 1.90 -23.35 7.78
CA ASP A 115 1.41 -22.96 9.12
C ASP A 115 1.90 -21.58 9.61
N ASN A 116 2.39 -20.72 8.72
CA ASN A 116 3.10 -19.49 9.14
C ASN A 116 2.20 -18.25 9.33
N LEU A 117 0.88 -18.43 9.48
CA LEU A 117 -0.09 -17.33 9.58
C LEU A 117 0.24 -16.36 10.72
N MET A 118 0.68 -16.88 11.88
CA MET A 118 1.03 -16.04 13.03
C MET A 118 2.28 -15.19 12.74
N ALA A 119 3.31 -15.77 12.13
CA ALA A 119 4.52 -15.01 11.82
C ALA A 119 4.29 -14.00 10.68
N LEU A 120 3.40 -14.29 9.73
CA LEU A 120 2.93 -13.31 8.73
C LEU A 120 2.21 -12.13 9.39
N ARG A 121 1.39 -12.37 10.42
CA ARG A 121 0.74 -11.30 11.21
C ARG A 121 1.75 -10.50 12.03
N ILE A 122 2.67 -11.16 12.72
CA ILE A 122 3.73 -10.50 13.51
C ILE A 122 4.61 -9.64 12.61
N SER A 123 5.06 -10.18 11.47
CA SER A 123 5.83 -9.40 10.51
C SER A 123 5.03 -8.24 9.93
N GLN A 124 3.71 -8.38 9.79
CA GLN A 124 2.83 -7.28 9.42
C GLN A 124 2.80 -6.16 10.48
N TRP A 125 2.60 -6.50 11.75
CA TRP A 125 2.67 -5.51 12.83
C TRP A 125 4.05 -4.88 12.97
N LEU A 126 5.11 -5.65 12.72
CA LEU A 126 6.48 -5.14 12.82
C LEU A 126 6.71 -3.99 11.83
N TRP A 127 6.40 -4.17 10.55
CA TRP A 127 6.61 -3.08 9.58
C TRP A 127 5.64 -1.90 9.82
N GLU A 128 4.41 -2.15 10.25
CA GLU A 128 3.45 -1.09 10.63
C GLU A 128 3.97 -0.26 11.81
N ALA A 129 4.54 -0.92 12.83
CA ALA A 129 5.20 -0.24 13.94
C ALA A 129 6.42 0.56 13.49
N MET A 130 7.26 0.02 12.60
CA MET A 130 8.40 0.76 12.04
C MET A 130 7.95 2.03 11.31
N VAL A 131 6.85 1.96 10.56
CA VAL A 131 6.22 3.12 9.90
C VAL A 131 5.76 4.15 10.92
N LEU A 132 5.01 3.74 11.95
CA LEU A 132 4.51 4.64 12.99
C LEU A 132 5.64 5.36 13.73
N VAL A 133 6.68 4.62 14.13
CA VAL A 133 7.83 5.21 14.83
C VAL A 133 8.62 6.14 13.92
N SER A 134 8.74 5.82 12.64
CA SER A 134 9.40 6.69 11.66
C SER A 134 8.62 7.99 11.43
N ALA A 135 7.30 7.88 11.29
CA ALA A 135 6.37 9.00 11.21
C ALA A 135 6.51 9.93 12.41
N TYR A 136 6.46 9.37 13.62
CA TYR A 136 6.66 10.11 14.87
C TYR A 136 8.03 10.80 14.93
N LYS A 137 9.11 10.09 14.62
CA LYS A 137 10.47 10.65 14.72
C LYS A 137 10.68 11.82 13.76
N ILE A 138 10.08 11.74 12.57
CA ILE A 138 10.23 12.79 11.56
C ILE A 138 9.29 13.97 11.81
N SER A 139 8.08 13.72 12.33
CA SER A 139 7.16 14.80 12.70
C SER A 139 7.69 15.70 13.82
N LYS A 140 8.72 15.26 14.55
CA LYS A 140 9.42 16.04 15.59
C LYS A 140 10.66 16.78 15.08
N LEU A 141 10.97 16.69 13.79
CA LEU A 141 12.09 17.45 13.24
C LEU A 141 11.73 18.95 13.15
N PRO A 142 12.68 19.85 13.44
CA PRO A 142 12.46 21.27 13.28
C PRO A 142 12.15 21.61 11.81
N GLY A 143 11.19 22.53 11.62
CA GLY A 143 10.72 22.96 10.30
C GLY A 143 9.90 21.91 9.55
N PHE A 144 9.33 20.92 10.24
CA PHE A 144 8.42 19.95 9.63
C PHE A 144 7.09 20.62 9.24
N SER A 145 6.66 20.40 8.00
CA SER A 145 5.45 21.00 7.42
C SER A 145 4.56 19.94 6.76
N TYR A 146 3.32 20.30 6.43
CA TYR A 146 2.41 19.43 5.68
C TYR A 146 3.01 18.89 4.37
N GLY A 147 3.81 19.70 3.65
CA GLY A 147 4.52 19.24 2.46
C GLY A 147 5.49 18.11 2.76
N ASN A 148 6.25 18.23 3.86
CA ASN A 148 7.15 17.17 4.32
C ASN A 148 6.35 15.88 4.64
N MET A 149 5.19 16.00 5.30
CA MET A 149 4.30 14.87 5.61
C MET A 149 3.84 14.13 4.34
N VAL A 150 3.32 14.87 3.36
CA VAL A 150 2.86 14.29 2.08
C VAL A 150 4.01 13.59 1.37
N PHE A 151 5.17 14.25 1.27
CA PHE A 151 6.34 13.68 0.62
C PHE A 151 6.83 12.40 1.30
N LEU A 152 6.85 12.36 2.64
CA LEU A 152 7.19 11.16 3.38
C LEU A 152 6.20 10.02 3.17
N GLY A 153 4.91 10.31 3.06
CA GLY A 153 3.90 9.30 2.70
C GLY A 153 4.14 8.70 1.33
N ILE A 154 4.51 9.52 0.36
CA ILE A 154 4.92 9.03 -0.96
C ILE A 154 6.19 8.19 -0.85
N LEU A 155 7.20 8.67 -0.14
CA LEU A 155 8.49 8.00 0.05
C LEU A 155 8.32 6.61 0.68
N TYR A 156 7.57 6.51 1.78
CA TYR A 156 7.31 5.23 2.46
C TYR A 156 6.44 4.30 1.64
N SER A 157 5.44 4.82 0.93
CA SER A 157 4.65 4.00 0.02
C SER A 157 5.52 3.42 -1.09
N LEU A 158 6.40 4.23 -1.71
CA LEU A 158 7.33 3.75 -2.72
C LEU A 158 8.31 2.70 -2.17
N ILE A 159 8.86 2.90 -0.96
CA ILE A 159 9.84 1.97 -0.37
C ILE A 159 9.17 0.65 0.06
N ILE A 160 8.13 0.70 0.88
CA ILE A 160 7.54 -0.50 1.49
C ILE A 160 6.53 -1.13 0.54
N HIS A 161 5.56 -0.36 0.06
CA HIS A 161 4.52 -0.88 -0.83
C HIS A 161 5.07 -1.12 -2.21
N GLY A 162 5.90 -0.22 -2.76
CA GLY A 162 6.57 -0.44 -4.05
C GLY A 162 7.42 -1.71 -4.06
N LEU A 163 8.14 -2.04 -2.97
CA LEU A 163 8.86 -3.30 -2.87
C LEU A 163 7.91 -4.52 -2.87
N LYS A 164 6.85 -4.51 -2.04
CA LYS A 164 5.83 -5.58 -2.01
C LYS A 164 5.18 -5.77 -3.38
N ILE A 165 4.84 -4.67 -4.04
CA ILE A 165 4.24 -4.61 -5.36
C ILE A 165 5.18 -5.20 -6.39
N THR A 166 6.45 -4.78 -6.42
CA THR A 166 7.44 -5.27 -7.38
C THR A 166 7.63 -6.77 -7.27
N ILE A 167 7.74 -7.29 -6.04
CA ILE A 167 7.83 -8.73 -5.80
C ILE A 167 6.56 -9.44 -6.28
N ARG A 168 5.36 -8.94 -5.93
CA ARG A 168 4.11 -9.55 -6.38
C ARG A 168 3.90 -9.49 -7.89
N TYR A 169 4.27 -8.39 -8.52
CA TYR A 169 4.09 -8.20 -9.95
C TYR A 169 4.98 -9.16 -10.75
N PHE A 170 6.25 -9.30 -10.37
CA PHE A 170 7.19 -10.17 -11.09
C PHE A 170 7.07 -11.65 -10.72
N PHE A 171 6.75 -11.99 -9.47
CA PHE A 171 6.78 -13.38 -8.98
C PHE A 171 5.39 -14.01 -8.72
N TYR A 172 4.31 -13.22 -8.71
CA TYR A 172 2.94 -13.69 -8.37
C TYR A 172 1.85 -13.17 -9.33
N ASP A 173 2.22 -12.76 -10.54
CA ASP A 173 1.33 -12.42 -11.68
C ASP A 173 0.18 -11.46 -11.34
N LYS A 174 0.47 -10.33 -10.70
CA LYS A 174 -0.54 -9.30 -10.37
C LYS A 174 -0.68 -8.21 -11.44
N THR A 175 -1.87 -7.60 -11.49
CA THR A 175 -2.27 -6.60 -12.50
C THR A 175 -1.90 -5.18 -12.06
N LEU A 176 -1.91 -4.22 -12.99
CA LEU A 176 -1.58 -2.82 -12.70
C LEU A 176 -2.59 -2.15 -11.75
N LEU A 177 -3.87 -2.52 -11.82
CA LEU A 177 -4.88 -2.02 -10.90
C LEU A 177 -4.58 -2.43 -9.45
N TYR A 178 -4.20 -3.70 -9.24
CA TYR A 178 -3.75 -4.20 -7.95
C TYR A 178 -2.52 -3.45 -7.44
N VAL A 179 -1.58 -3.10 -8.32
CA VAL A 179 -0.42 -2.27 -7.98
C VAL A 179 -0.84 -0.90 -7.47
N LEU A 180 -1.75 -0.22 -8.17
CA LEU A 180 -2.21 1.10 -7.82
C LEU A 180 -2.99 1.10 -6.49
N ASP A 181 -3.89 0.14 -6.29
CA ASP A 181 -4.63 -0.07 -5.04
C ASP A 181 -3.69 -0.15 -3.83
N ARG A 182 -2.67 -1.02 -3.92
CA ARG A 182 -1.72 -1.23 -2.82
C ARG A 182 -0.82 -0.04 -2.56
N PHE A 183 -0.51 0.74 -3.59
CA PHE A 183 0.26 1.98 -3.47
C PHE A 183 -0.56 3.07 -2.78
N LEU A 184 -1.82 3.25 -3.17
CA LEU A 184 -2.74 4.22 -2.57
C LEU A 184 -3.05 3.87 -1.11
N TYR A 185 -3.29 2.59 -0.83
CA TYR A 185 -3.48 2.09 0.55
C TYR A 185 -2.28 2.41 1.44
N GLY A 186 -1.06 2.17 0.95
CA GLY A 186 0.17 2.49 1.68
C GLY A 186 0.35 3.98 1.95
N HIS A 187 0.08 4.80 0.95
CA HIS A 187 0.13 6.25 1.10
C HIS A 187 -0.87 6.75 2.14
N PHE A 188 -2.11 6.25 2.08
CA PHE A 188 -3.18 6.64 3.01
C PHE A 188 -2.85 6.30 4.47
N ILE A 189 -2.37 5.07 4.74
CA ILE A 189 -1.98 4.65 6.09
C ILE A 189 -0.90 5.57 6.66
N PHE A 190 0.12 5.88 5.86
CA PHE A 190 1.24 6.67 6.33
C PHE A 190 0.81 8.12 6.63
N SER A 191 0.02 8.73 5.74
CA SER A 191 -0.50 10.09 5.93
C SER A 191 -1.41 10.18 7.16
N LEU A 192 -2.26 9.19 7.40
CA LEU A 192 -3.09 9.10 8.60
C LEU A 192 -2.24 8.98 9.87
N SER A 193 -1.21 8.14 9.81
CA SER A 193 -0.28 7.91 10.92
C SER A 193 0.43 9.18 11.35
N ILE A 194 0.97 9.99 10.42
CA ILE A 194 1.59 11.27 10.77
C ILE A 194 0.56 12.26 11.31
N SER A 195 -0.62 12.34 10.69
CA SER A 195 -1.67 13.27 11.12
C SER A 195 -2.10 13.03 12.57
N PHE A 196 -2.02 11.79 13.06
CA PHE A 196 -2.29 11.46 14.45
C PHE A 196 -1.20 11.99 15.43
N PHE A 197 0.07 12.00 15.02
CA PHE A 197 1.18 12.41 15.89
C PHE A 197 1.56 13.89 15.77
N TRP A 198 1.15 14.55 14.69
CA TRP A 198 1.51 15.92 14.39
C TRP A 198 0.37 16.87 14.75
N THR A 199 0.56 17.63 15.83
CA THR A 199 -0.28 18.76 16.23
C THR A 199 0.40 20.07 15.84
N PRO A 200 -0.27 20.97 15.09
CA PRO A 200 0.34 22.20 14.60
C PRO A 200 0.73 23.19 15.71
N GLU A 201 0.23 23.01 16.94
CA GLU A 201 0.39 23.94 18.06
C GLU A 201 1.80 23.97 18.70
N MET A 202 2.71 23.04 18.36
CA MET A 202 4.01 22.94 19.05
C MET A 202 5.21 23.61 18.35
N HIS A 203 5.03 24.32 17.23
CA HIS A 203 6.17 24.86 16.45
C HIS A 203 6.12 26.36 16.12
N HIS A 204 5.26 27.13 16.78
CA HIS A 204 5.28 28.60 16.76
C HIS A 204 5.92 29.25 18.00
N ARG A 205 6.79 28.54 18.72
CA ARG A 205 7.67 29.14 19.75
C ARG A 205 9.13 28.90 19.40
#